data_AF-A0A7C1IXR0-F1
#
_entry.id   AF-A0A7C1IXR0-F1
#
_cell.length_a   1.000
_cell.length_b   1.000
_cell.length_c   1.000
_cell.angle_alpha   90.00
_cell.angle_beta   90.00
_cell.angle_gamma   90.00
#
_symmetry.space_group_name_H-M   'P 1'
#
loop_
_entity.id
_entity.type
_entity.pdbx_description
1 polymer ?
#
loop_
_entity_poly.entity_id
_entity_poly.type
_entity_poly.pdbx_seq_one_letter_code
_entity_poly.pdbx_strand_id
1 'polypeptide(L)'
;MNSPPTAMTDKKEPKEERADPNIRYRYIGFEVFPEQKKPFFASEEEKKRHLSRLEEKKKLDEREFSLLFVSSFNRVERVVLFIAALALVASPALPWFFLPTPQGVDMYLGFSLITAVASQIGMLFGISPVAGVGAALVLLNLILAPLGGILLFYALFGKGSDPANPYVKTKRLLRLHWLPFAAYLAIFGLGIAGFNLPEGSLAIFREGFNIFGIFSWAGWGFWTVFVAHLLPAVKSADL
;
A
#
# COMPACT_ATOMS: atom_id res chain seq x y z
N MET A 1 28.35 59.19 13.80
CA MET A 1 26.90 59.08 13.60
C MET A 1 26.35 58.28 14.77
N ASN A 2 25.73 58.96 15.73
CA ASN A 2 25.24 58.36 16.97
C ASN A 2 23.78 57.94 16.78
N SER A 3 23.49 56.66 16.97
CA SER A 3 22.13 56.12 16.91
C SER A 3 21.30 56.59 18.12
N PRO A 4 20.02 56.95 17.94
CA PRO A 4 19.18 57.42 19.04
C PRO A 4 18.76 56.26 19.97
N PRO A 5 18.58 56.52 21.27
CA PRO A 5 18.19 55.52 22.25
C PRO A 5 16.75 55.06 22.00
N THR A 6 16.56 53.75 21.93
CA THR A 6 15.25 53.11 21.76
C THR A 6 14.44 53.29 23.05
N ALA A 7 13.39 54.10 22.98
CA ALA A 7 12.46 54.30 24.09
C ALA A 7 11.72 52.99 24.40
N MET A 8 12.05 52.37 25.54
CA MET A 8 11.24 51.29 26.09
C MET A 8 9.91 51.88 26.54
N THR A 9 8.85 51.55 25.81
CA THR A 9 7.49 51.86 26.21
C THR A 9 7.09 50.86 27.28
N ASP A 10 6.94 51.35 28.53
CA ASP A 10 6.36 50.60 29.65
C ASP A 10 4.96 50.13 29.25
N LYS A 11 4.87 48.87 28.83
CA LYS A 11 3.59 48.19 28.58
C LYS A 11 2.96 47.95 29.95
N LYS A 12 2.10 48.88 30.39
CA LYS A 12 1.20 48.66 31.53
C LYS A 12 0.42 47.38 31.27
N GLU A 13 0.71 46.34 32.04
CA GLU A 13 -0.04 45.10 32.01
C GLU A 13 -1.52 45.42 32.30
N PRO A 14 -2.46 44.93 31.46
CA PRO A 14 -3.86 45.11 31.71
C PRO A 14 -4.20 44.48 33.06
N LYS A 15 -4.69 45.29 33.99
CA LYS A 15 -5.21 44.81 35.27
C LYS A 15 -6.38 43.89 34.96
N GLU A 16 -6.20 42.58 35.14
CA GLU A 16 -7.27 41.60 35.05
C GLU A 16 -8.39 42.00 36.01
N GLU A 17 -9.54 42.34 35.44
CA GLU A 17 -10.75 42.64 36.18
C GLU A 17 -11.16 41.36 36.93
N ARG A 18 -11.02 41.38 38.26
CA ARG A 18 -11.29 40.20 39.10
C ARG A 18 -12.74 39.81 38.93
N ALA A 19 -12.99 38.59 38.46
CA ALA A 19 -14.32 38.02 38.42
C ALA A 19 -14.94 38.06 39.83
N ASP A 20 -16.18 38.55 39.92
CA ASP A 20 -16.91 38.66 41.18
C ASP A 20 -17.02 37.24 41.79
N PRO A 21 -16.53 37.02 43.03
CA PRO A 21 -16.50 35.72 43.68
C PRO A 21 -17.89 35.10 43.88
N ASN A 22 -18.97 35.87 43.70
CA ASN A 22 -20.34 35.36 43.76
C ASN A 22 -20.88 34.82 42.42
N ILE A 23 -20.17 34.99 41.30
CA ILE A 23 -20.62 34.50 40.00
C ILE A 23 -20.33 32.99 39.89
N ARG A 24 -21.41 32.19 39.90
CA ARG A 24 -21.34 30.74 39.71
C ARG A 24 -21.40 30.39 38.23
N TYR A 25 -20.39 29.67 37.75
CA TYR A 25 -20.43 29.07 36.42
C TYR A 25 -20.95 27.64 36.53
N ARG A 26 -22.08 27.36 35.89
CA ARG A 26 -22.60 25.99 35.73
C ARG A 26 -22.01 25.38 34.48
N TYR A 27 -21.14 24.40 34.66
CA TYR A 27 -20.68 23.53 33.58
C TYR A 27 -21.23 22.13 33.82
N ILE A 28 -22.15 21.70 32.94
CA ILE A 28 -22.69 20.33 32.84
C ILE A 28 -22.99 19.71 34.22
N GLY A 29 -23.89 20.34 34.98
CA GLY A 29 -24.40 19.78 36.24
C GLY A 29 -23.50 19.94 37.47
N PHE A 30 -22.29 20.50 37.34
CA PHE A 30 -21.41 20.80 38.46
C PHE A 30 -21.28 22.32 38.66
N GLU A 31 -21.41 22.77 39.90
CA GLU A 31 -21.10 24.16 40.30
C GLU A 31 -19.61 24.24 40.61
N VAL A 32 -18.84 24.87 39.71
CA VAL A 32 -17.40 25.05 39.89
C VAL A 32 -17.18 26.43 40.50
N PHE A 33 -16.62 26.45 41.71
CA PHE A 33 -16.17 27.68 42.33
C PHE A 33 -14.86 28.12 41.68
N PRO A 34 -14.72 29.38 41.23
CA PRO A 34 -13.44 29.90 40.76
C PRO A 34 -12.53 30.09 41.96
N GLU A 35 -11.93 29.00 42.46
CA GLU A 35 -10.80 29.11 43.38
C GLU A 35 -9.67 29.86 42.66
N GLN A 36 -8.97 30.72 43.40
CA GLN A 36 -7.75 31.35 42.91
C GLN A 36 -6.80 30.24 42.44
N LYS A 37 -6.61 30.14 41.12
CA LYS A 37 -5.74 29.12 40.53
C LYS A 37 -4.37 29.27 41.18
N LYS A 38 -3.97 28.29 42.00
CA LYS A 38 -2.59 28.19 42.44
C LYS A 38 -1.72 28.18 41.18
N PRO A 39 -0.59 28.91 41.16
CA PRO A 39 0.30 28.89 40.01
C PRO A 39 0.67 27.43 39.73
N PHE A 40 0.47 27.00 38.48
CA PHE A 40 0.66 25.61 38.07
C PHE A 40 2.12 25.16 38.23
N PHE A 41 3.06 26.12 38.17
CA PHE A 41 4.49 25.91 38.39
C PHE A 41 4.91 26.59 39.69
N ALA A 42 5.77 25.92 40.46
CA ALA A 42 6.30 26.49 41.70
C ALA A 42 7.35 27.59 41.41
N SER A 43 7.95 27.59 40.22
CA SER A 43 8.95 28.57 39.80
C SER A 43 8.93 28.82 38.28
N GLU A 44 9.48 29.96 37.86
CA GLU A 44 9.69 30.28 36.43
C GLU A 44 10.71 29.34 35.76
N GLU A 45 11.65 28.76 36.52
CA GLU A 45 12.58 27.76 36.00
C GLU A 45 11.88 26.44 35.65
N GLU A 46 10.93 26.01 36.48
CA GLU A 46 10.15 24.80 36.24
C GLU A 46 9.27 24.97 34.98
N LYS A 47 8.68 26.16 34.80
CA LYS A 47 7.94 26.53 33.60
C LYS A 47 8.82 26.49 32.35
N LYS A 48 10.03 27.07 32.40
CA LYS A 48 10.99 27.01 31.27
C LYS A 48 11.39 25.57 30.93
N ARG A 49 11.69 24.74 31.93
CA ARG A 49 11.99 23.31 31.72
C ARG A 49 10.80 22.54 31.13
N HIS A 50 9.59 22.87 31.55
CA HIS A 50 8.40 22.24 31.00
C HIS A 50 8.17 22.65 29.55
N LEU A 51 8.33 23.95 29.24
CA LEU A 51 8.22 24.46 27.87
C LEU A 51 9.30 23.88 26.94
N SER A 52 10.55 23.76 27.39
CA SER A 52 11.61 23.16 26.56
C SER A 52 11.34 21.67 26.30
N ARG A 53 10.82 20.93 27.29
CA ARG A 53 10.35 19.55 27.09
C ARG A 53 9.17 19.47 26.14
N LEU A 54 8.24 20.43 26.18
CA LEU A 54 7.14 20.50 25.22
C LEU A 54 7.61 20.88 23.82
N GLU A 55 8.63 21.71 23.67
CA GLU A 55 9.24 22.01 22.36
C GLU A 55 10.01 20.80 21.81
N GLU A 56 10.76 20.08 22.64
CA GLU A 56 11.39 18.81 22.27
C GLU A 56 10.36 17.73 21.91
N LYS A 57 9.26 17.64 22.68
CA LYS A 57 8.15 16.73 22.37
C LYS A 57 7.34 17.15 21.16
N LYS A 58 7.15 18.45 20.90
CA LYS A 58 6.55 18.95 19.65
C LYS A 58 7.41 18.63 18.44
N LYS A 59 8.74 18.58 18.60
CA LYS A 59 9.67 18.10 17.56
C LYS A 59 9.57 16.59 17.37
N LEU A 60 9.31 15.83 18.44
CA LEU A 60 8.96 14.41 18.40
C LEU A 60 7.47 14.24 18.11
N ASP A 61 7.08 14.58 16.88
CA ASP A 61 5.75 14.44 16.27
C ASP A 61 4.69 13.83 17.22
N GLU A 62 3.96 14.65 17.99
CA GLU A 62 2.96 14.23 19.01
C GLU A 62 1.90 13.26 18.44
N ARG A 63 1.85 13.13 17.10
CA ARG A 63 1.04 12.19 16.35
C ARG A 63 1.45 10.72 16.49
N GLU A 64 2.73 10.41 16.67
CA GLU A 64 3.16 9.00 16.83
C GLU A 64 2.61 8.37 18.12
N PHE A 65 2.18 9.19 19.09
CA PHE A 65 1.60 8.75 20.35
C PHE A 65 0.08 8.97 20.45
N SER A 66 -0.57 9.47 19.40
CA SER A 66 -2.03 9.54 19.38
C SER A 66 -2.60 8.14 19.22
N LEU A 67 -3.53 7.75 20.09
CA LEU A 67 -4.29 6.48 19.98
C LEU A 67 -5.03 6.34 18.63
N LEU A 68 -5.19 7.44 17.88
CA LEU A 68 -5.78 7.45 16.55
C LEU A 68 -4.79 7.02 15.44
N PHE A 69 -3.50 6.94 15.73
CA PHE A 69 -2.44 6.51 14.81
C PHE A 69 -2.02 5.06 15.10
N VAL A 70 -2.99 4.14 15.05
CA VAL A 70 -2.68 2.71 15.03
C VAL A 70 -1.98 2.40 13.71
N SER A 71 -0.76 1.86 13.79
CA SER A 71 -0.03 1.37 12.62
C SER A 71 -0.93 0.46 11.77
N SER A 72 -1.20 0.82 10.51
CA SER A 72 -2.06 0.04 9.61
C SER A 72 -1.55 -1.40 9.40
N PHE A 73 -0.28 -1.66 9.70
CA PHE A 73 0.35 -2.96 9.58
C PHE A 73 1.17 -3.30 10.82
N ASN A 74 1.05 -4.53 11.31
CA ASN A 74 2.03 -5.07 12.25
C ASN A 74 3.40 -5.25 11.53
N ARG A 75 4.50 -5.34 12.29
CA ARG A 75 5.86 -5.60 11.77
C ARG A 75 5.91 -6.84 10.90
N VAL A 76 5.27 -7.93 11.30
CA VAL A 76 5.23 -9.19 10.53
C VAL A 76 4.53 -8.98 9.19
N GLU A 77 3.36 -8.35 9.19
CA GLU A 77 2.60 -8.02 7.97
C GLU A 77 3.42 -7.14 7.02
N ARG A 78 4.13 -6.15 7.59
CA ARG A 78 5.01 -5.26 6.81
C ARG A 78 6.13 -6.02 6.13
N VAL A 79 6.75 -6.99 6.81
CA VAL A 79 7.80 -7.85 6.22
C VAL A 79 7.23 -8.75 5.12
N VAL A 80 6.07 -9.38 5.36
CA VAL A 80 5.41 -10.24 4.37
C VAL A 80 5.02 -9.44 3.12
N LEU A 81 4.40 -8.28 3.28
CA LEU A 81 4.02 -7.40 2.17
C LEU A 81 5.25 -6.81 1.46
N PHE A 82 6.34 -6.57 2.18
CA PHE A 82 7.61 -6.14 1.57
C PHE A 82 8.21 -7.22 0.66
N ILE A 83 8.22 -8.48 1.12
CA ILE A 83 8.67 -9.62 0.30
C ILE A 83 7.75 -9.78 -0.93
N ALA A 84 6.43 -9.66 -0.75
CA ALA A 84 5.47 -9.69 -1.86
C ALA A 84 5.74 -8.56 -2.88
N ALA A 85 6.02 -7.34 -2.40
CA ALA A 85 6.36 -6.21 -3.27
C ALA A 85 7.64 -6.48 -4.08
N LEU A 86 8.69 -7.00 -3.45
CA LEU A 86 9.93 -7.40 -4.14
C LEU A 86 9.66 -8.47 -5.20
N ALA A 87 8.87 -9.49 -4.86
CA ALA A 87 8.54 -10.57 -5.77
C ALA A 87 7.74 -10.08 -7.00
N LEU A 88 6.82 -9.13 -6.79
CA LEU A 88 6.06 -8.48 -7.85
C LEU A 88 6.94 -7.61 -8.75
N VAL A 89 7.87 -6.82 -8.20
CA VAL A 89 8.81 -6.01 -9.01
C VAL A 89 9.79 -6.89 -9.79
N ALA A 90 10.29 -7.96 -9.17
CA ALA A 90 11.18 -8.92 -9.81
C ALA A 90 10.46 -9.89 -10.75
N SER A 91 9.13 -9.89 -10.78
CA SER A 91 8.32 -10.87 -11.50
C SER A 91 8.67 -11.03 -12.98
N PRO A 92 9.05 -9.99 -13.75
CA PRO A 92 9.39 -10.18 -15.15
C PRO A 92 10.68 -10.98 -15.36
N ALA A 93 11.54 -11.07 -14.34
CA ALA A 93 12.75 -11.90 -14.39
C ALA A 93 12.50 -13.35 -13.96
N LEU A 94 11.32 -13.65 -13.41
CA LEU A 94 10.98 -15.00 -12.95
C LEU A 94 10.50 -15.86 -14.13
N PRO A 95 10.68 -17.18 -14.09
CA PRO A 95 10.10 -18.07 -15.08
C PRO A 95 8.60 -18.24 -14.83
N TRP A 96 7.78 -17.66 -15.71
CA TRP A 96 6.32 -17.77 -15.61
C TRP A 96 5.79 -19.06 -16.21
N PHE A 97 6.39 -19.51 -17.32
CA PHE A 97 6.03 -20.77 -17.96
C PHE A 97 7.28 -21.55 -18.39
N PHE A 98 7.18 -22.87 -18.29
CA PHE A 98 8.12 -23.83 -18.84
C PHE A 98 7.57 -24.37 -20.15
N LEU A 99 8.36 -24.24 -21.21
CA LEU A 99 8.05 -24.84 -22.50
C LEU A 99 8.98 -26.02 -22.74
N PRO A 100 8.48 -27.26 -22.74
CA PRO A 100 9.28 -28.41 -23.09
C PRO A 100 9.66 -28.32 -24.57
N THR A 101 10.94 -28.24 -24.87
CA THR A 101 11.40 -28.30 -26.26
C THR A 101 11.56 -29.76 -26.71
N PRO A 102 11.44 -30.07 -28.02
CA PRO A 102 11.70 -31.41 -28.53
C PRO A 102 13.11 -31.96 -28.22
N GLN A 103 14.04 -31.06 -27.88
CA GLN A 103 15.44 -31.37 -27.56
C GLN A 103 15.65 -31.67 -26.07
N GLY A 104 14.59 -31.61 -25.25
CA GLY A 104 14.64 -31.87 -23.80
C GLY A 104 15.21 -30.71 -22.97
N VAL A 105 15.40 -29.53 -23.57
CA VAL A 105 15.82 -28.32 -22.86
C VAL A 105 14.60 -27.46 -22.57
N ASP A 106 14.27 -27.26 -21.29
CA ASP A 106 13.13 -26.42 -20.93
C ASP A 106 13.45 -24.95 -21.20
N MET A 107 12.59 -24.30 -21.99
CA MET A 107 12.70 -22.87 -22.25
C MET A 107 11.89 -22.10 -21.22
N TYR A 108 12.54 -21.17 -20.53
CA TYR A 108 11.93 -20.30 -19.53
C TYR A 108 11.42 -19.02 -20.18
N LEU A 109 10.13 -18.76 -20.04
CA LEU A 109 9.54 -17.50 -20.49
C LEU A 109 9.31 -16.57 -19.30
N GLY A 110 10.15 -15.53 -19.22
CA GLY A 110 10.04 -14.41 -18.28
C GLY A 110 9.65 -13.13 -19.02
N PHE A 111 10.53 -12.13 -19.08
CA PHE A 111 10.26 -10.86 -19.78
C PHE A 111 9.97 -11.05 -21.28
N SER A 112 10.64 -12.03 -21.90
CA SER A 112 10.39 -12.43 -23.29
C SER A 112 8.96 -12.93 -23.55
N LEU A 113 8.24 -13.34 -22.50
CA LEU A 113 6.84 -13.74 -22.61
C LEU A 113 5.95 -12.56 -23.03
N ILE A 114 6.26 -11.34 -22.59
CA ILE A 114 5.49 -10.14 -22.94
C ILE A 114 5.53 -9.93 -24.45
N THR A 115 6.70 -9.96 -25.06
CA THR A 115 6.86 -9.78 -26.51
C THR A 115 6.31 -10.95 -27.30
N ALA A 116 6.50 -12.18 -26.82
CA ALA A 116 5.96 -13.39 -27.43
C ALA A 116 4.43 -13.37 -27.46
N VAL A 117 3.78 -13.09 -26.33
CA VAL A 117 2.32 -13.03 -26.24
C VAL A 117 1.76 -11.83 -27.00
N ALA A 118 2.34 -10.64 -26.84
CA ALA A 118 1.84 -9.43 -27.51
C ALA A 118 1.91 -9.51 -29.04
N SER A 119 2.95 -10.14 -29.60
CA SER A 119 3.08 -10.31 -31.06
C SER A 119 2.10 -11.33 -31.64
N GLN A 120 1.59 -12.27 -30.84
CA GLN A 120 0.73 -13.36 -31.29
C GLN A 120 -0.74 -13.19 -30.86
N ILE A 121 -1.06 -12.17 -30.06
CA ILE A 121 -2.40 -12.02 -29.47
C ILE A 121 -3.51 -11.89 -30.53
N GLY A 122 -3.26 -11.16 -31.62
CA GLY A 122 -4.23 -11.02 -32.70
C GLY A 122 -4.52 -12.36 -33.41
N MET A 123 -3.49 -13.16 -33.66
CA MET A 123 -3.62 -14.50 -34.20
C MET A 123 -4.42 -15.41 -33.24
N LEU A 124 -4.13 -15.33 -31.94
CA LEU A 124 -4.86 -16.09 -30.92
C LEU A 124 -6.35 -15.78 -30.92
N PHE A 125 -6.74 -14.51 -30.98
CA PHE A 125 -8.14 -14.10 -31.10
C PHE A 125 -8.79 -14.60 -32.40
N GLY A 126 -8.06 -14.60 -33.51
CA GLY A 126 -8.56 -15.10 -34.80
C GLY A 126 -8.84 -16.60 -34.80
N ILE A 127 -8.09 -17.37 -34.00
CA ILE A 127 -8.25 -18.82 -33.92
C ILE A 127 -9.28 -19.23 -32.88
N SER A 128 -9.21 -18.63 -31.69
CA SER A 128 -10.16 -18.89 -30.61
C SER A 128 -10.30 -17.63 -29.74
N PRO A 129 -11.51 -17.05 -29.64
CA PRO A 129 -11.74 -15.91 -28.75
C PRO A 129 -11.31 -16.21 -27.31
N VAL A 130 -11.50 -17.45 -26.85
CA VAL A 130 -11.12 -17.89 -25.50
C VAL A 130 -9.60 -17.89 -25.33
N ALA A 131 -8.86 -18.36 -26.33
CA ALA A 131 -7.40 -18.34 -26.32
C ALA A 131 -6.86 -16.90 -26.31
N GLY A 132 -7.45 -16.03 -27.13
CA GLY A 132 -7.13 -14.61 -27.15
C GLY A 132 -7.36 -13.94 -25.80
N VAL A 133 -8.50 -14.19 -25.14
CA VAL A 133 -8.81 -13.68 -23.80
C VAL A 133 -7.82 -14.22 -22.77
N GLY A 134 -7.54 -15.52 -22.76
CA GLY A 134 -6.57 -16.12 -21.84
C GLY A 134 -5.18 -15.48 -21.96
N ALA A 135 -4.69 -15.30 -23.19
CA ALA A 135 -3.43 -14.63 -23.47
C ALA A 135 -3.43 -13.15 -23.03
N ALA A 136 -4.53 -12.42 -23.28
CA ALA A 136 -4.70 -11.05 -22.82
C ALA A 136 -4.64 -10.94 -21.29
N LEU A 137 -5.26 -11.88 -20.57
CA LEU A 137 -5.24 -11.92 -19.10
C LEU A 137 -3.84 -12.22 -18.54
N VAL A 138 -3.08 -13.13 -19.19
CA VAL A 138 -1.68 -13.40 -18.82
C VAL A 138 -0.82 -12.15 -19.05
N LEU A 139 -0.96 -11.49 -20.20
CA LEU A 139 -0.24 -10.25 -20.51
C LEU A 139 -0.58 -9.13 -19.53
N LEU A 140 -1.87 -8.98 -19.19
CA LEU A 140 -2.32 -8.03 -18.19
C LEU A 140 -1.65 -8.27 -16.84
N ASN A 141 -1.59 -9.52 -16.38
CA ASN A 141 -0.91 -9.87 -15.12
C ASN A 141 0.59 -9.60 -15.16
N LEU A 142 1.27 -9.88 -16.29
CA LEU A 142 2.69 -9.58 -16.44
C LEU A 142 3.00 -8.09 -16.31
N ILE A 143 2.13 -7.23 -16.84
CA ILE A 143 2.28 -5.76 -16.77
C ILE A 143 1.88 -5.24 -15.39
N LEU A 144 0.78 -5.75 -14.82
CA LEU A 144 0.26 -5.30 -13.53
C LEU A 144 1.12 -5.76 -12.35
N ALA A 145 1.87 -6.84 -12.48
CA ALA A 145 2.74 -7.34 -11.41
C ALA A 145 3.79 -6.31 -10.96
N PRO A 146 4.72 -5.81 -11.81
CA PRO A 146 5.71 -4.83 -11.39
C PRO A 146 5.08 -3.51 -10.93
N LEU A 147 4.00 -3.07 -11.58
CA LEU A 147 3.25 -1.88 -11.15
C LEU A 147 2.63 -2.06 -9.76
N GLY A 148 2.03 -3.22 -9.50
CA GLY A 148 1.49 -3.59 -8.19
C GLY A 148 2.58 -3.63 -7.12
N GLY A 149 3.77 -4.15 -7.44
CA GLY A 149 4.92 -4.12 -6.53
C GLY A 149 5.36 -2.70 -6.17
N ILE A 150 5.44 -1.80 -7.15
CA ILE A 150 5.76 -0.37 -6.92
C ILE A 150 4.68 0.31 -6.06
N LEU A 151 3.40 0.07 -6.35
CA LEU A 151 2.29 0.61 -5.58
C LEU A 151 2.29 0.08 -4.15
N LEU A 152 2.66 -1.19 -3.94
CA LEU A 152 2.77 -1.80 -2.63
C LEU A 152 3.94 -1.19 -1.84
N PHE A 153 5.09 -0.94 -2.47
CA PHE A 153 6.17 -0.18 -1.82
C PHE A 153 5.72 1.23 -1.42
N TYR A 154 4.99 1.91 -2.30
CA TYR A 154 4.44 3.21 -1.99
C TYR A 154 3.42 3.15 -0.85
N ALA A 155 2.62 2.08 -0.75
CA ALA A 155 1.68 1.88 0.36
C ALA A 155 2.38 1.58 1.70
N LEU A 156 3.55 0.91 1.68
CA LEU A 156 4.31 0.54 2.87
C LEU A 156 5.23 1.65 3.39
N PHE A 157 5.85 2.43 2.49
CA PHE A 157 6.86 3.44 2.84
C PHE A 157 6.48 4.86 2.47
N GLY A 158 5.43 5.06 1.68
CA GLY A 158 4.97 6.38 1.30
C GLY A 158 4.54 7.17 2.52
N LYS A 159 5.19 8.30 2.76
CA LYS A 159 4.70 9.29 3.72
C LYS A 159 3.31 9.73 3.26
N GLY A 160 2.29 9.47 4.07
CA GLY A 160 0.92 9.85 3.77
C GLY A 160 0.85 11.36 3.49
N SER A 161 0.54 11.73 2.25
CA SER A 161 0.37 13.13 1.84
C SER A 161 -0.84 13.76 2.52
N ASP A 162 -1.81 12.95 2.90
CA ASP A 162 -2.96 13.36 3.70
C ASP A 162 -2.79 12.84 5.14
N PRO A 163 -2.40 13.73 6.08
CA PRO A 163 -2.28 13.35 7.48
C PRO A 163 -3.62 12.99 8.14
N ALA A 164 -4.76 13.36 7.54
CA ALA A 164 -6.07 13.12 8.12
C ALA A 164 -6.55 11.68 7.92
N ASN A 165 -6.13 10.99 6.86
CA ASN A 165 -6.58 9.62 6.60
C ASN A 165 -5.59 8.75 5.79
N PRO A 166 -4.43 8.39 6.38
CA PRO A 166 -3.47 7.50 5.74
C PRO A 166 -4.08 6.12 5.40
N TYR A 167 -5.03 5.67 6.21
CA TYR A 167 -5.67 4.36 6.10
C TYR A 167 -6.48 4.20 4.81
N VAL A 168 -7.34 5.17 4.47
CA VAL A 168 -8.16 5.11 3.26
C VAL A 168 -7.30 5.07 2.00
N LYS A 169 -6.19 5.81 1.99
CA LYS A 169 -5.25 5.81 0.86
C LYS A 169 -4.58 4.44 0.71
N THR A 170 -4.04 3.89 1.79
CA THR A 170 -3.41 2.57 1.79
C THR A 170 -4.40 1.49 1.37
N LYS A 171 -5.62 1.49 1.92
CA LYS A 171 -6.70 0.56 1.55
C LYS A 171 -7.03 0.64 0.05
N ARG A 172 -7.14 1.84 -0.51
CA ARG A 172 -7.38 2.03 -1.95
C ARG A 172 -6.26 1.45 -2.81
N LEU A 173 -5.00 1.65 -2.43
CA LEU A 173 -3.86 1.09 -3.14
C LEU A 173 -3.83 -0.44 -3.08
N LEU A 174 -4.03 -1.02 -1.89
CA LEU A 174 -4.08 -2.47 -1.73
C LEU A 174 -5.25 -3.10 -2.51
N ARG A 175 -6.41 -2.42 -2.57
CA ARG A 175 -7.57 -2.88 -3.35
C ARG A 175 -7.28 -3.04 -4.85
N LEU A 176 -6.31 -2.32 -5.40
CA LEU A 176 -5.93 -2.48 -6.81
C LEU A 176 -5.37 -3.87 -7.11
N HIS A 177 -4.87 -4.60 -6.12
CA HIS A 177 -4.40 -5.99 -6.30
C HIS A 177 -5.55 -6.99 -6.52
N TRP A 178 -6.81 -6.63 -6.26
CA TRP A 178 -7.95 -7.46 -6.64
C TRP A 178 -8.10 -7.61 -8.15
N LEU A 179 -7.69 -6.62 -8.95
CA LEU A 179 -7.78 -6.69 -10.41
C LEU A 179 -6.90 -7.80 -11.01
N PRO A 180 -5.56 -7.82 -10.79
CA PRO A 180 -4.73 -8.92 -11.27
C PRO A 180 -5.11 -10.26 -10.63
N PHE A 181 -5.48 -10.26 -9.34
CA PHE A 181 -5.96 -11.49 -8.69
C PHE A 181 -7.22 -12.07 -9.37
N ALA A 182 -8.21 -11.23 -9.68
CA ALA A 182 -9.39 -11.65 -10.42
C ALA A 182 -9.05 -12.13 -11.85
N ALA A 183 -8.05 -11.52 -12.50
CA ALA A 183 -7.55 -12.00 -13.79
C ALA A 183 -6.94 -13.40 -13.69
N TYR A 184 -6.21 -13.73 -12.62
CA TYR A 184 -5.77 -15.11 -12.35
C TYR A 184 -6.93 -16.08 -12.17
N LEU A 185 -7.96 -15.68 -11.40
CA LEU A 185 -9.15 -16.52 -11.23
C LEU A 185 -9.87 -16.78 -12.56
N ALA A 186 -9.93 -15.77 -13.43
CA ALA A 186 -10.46 -15.93 -14.78
C ALA A 186 -9.61 -16.89 -15.62
N ILE A 187 -8.27 -16.81 -15.55
CA ILE A 187 -7.37 -17.77 -16.23
C ILE A 187 -7.66 -19.20 -15.76
N PHE A 188 -7.83 -19.44 -14.45
CA PHE A 188 -8.19 -20.76 -13.93
C PHE A 188 -9.58 -21.21 -14.39
N GLY A 189 -10.56 -20.30 -14.40
CA GLY A 189 -11.89 -20.58 -14.93
C GLY A 189 -11.86 -21.00 -16.41
N LEU A 190 -11.05 -20.32 -17.23
CA LEU A 190 -10.81 -20.71 -18.62
C LEU A 190 -10.10 -22.07 -18.73
N GLY A 191 -9.14 -22.35 -17.84
CA GLY A 191 -8.47 -23.64 -17.76
C GLY A 191 -9.42 -24.78 -17.41
N ILE A 192 -10.41 -24.55 -16.54
CA ILE A 192 -11.44 -25.55 -16.21
C ILE A 192 -12.36 -25.81 -17.40
N ALA A 193 -12.76 -24.76 -18.13
CA ALA A 193 -13.57 -24.91 -19.33
C ALA A 193 -12.82 -25.74 -20.40
N GLY A 194 -11.52 -25.51 -20.52
CA GLY A 194 -10.65 -26.22 -21.44
C GLY A 194 -10.89 -25.80 -22.90
N PHE A 195 -9.82 -25.67 -23.67
CA PHE A 195 -9.96 -25.51 -25.12
C PHE A 195 -8.74 -26.05 -25.86
N ASN A 196 -9.00 -26.59 -27.05
CA ASN A 196 -7.92 -27.05 -27.91
C ASN A 196 -7.15 -25.84 -28.44
N LEU A 197 -5.82 -25.90 -28.29
CA LEU A 197 -4.95 -24.95 -28.95
C LEU A 197 -4.76 -25.40 -30.41
N PRO A 198 -4.73 -24.47 -31.36
CA PRO A 198 -4.46 -24.81 -32.76
C PRO A 198 -3.09 -25.46 -32.93
N GLU A 199 -3.03 -26.41 -33.84
CA GLU A 199 -1.78 -26.98 -34.32
C GLU A 199 -0.92 -25.88 -34.96
N GLY A 200 0.36 -25.76 -34.57
CA GLY A 200 1.25 -24.70 -35.05
C GLY A 200 2.29 -24.25 -34.03
N SER A 201 2.60 -22.95 -33.99
CA SER A 201 3.61 -22.36 -33.08
C SER A 201 3.32 -22.56 -31.59
N LEU A 202 2.08 -22.90 -31.24
CA LEU A 202 1.63 -23.22 -29.89
C LEU A 202 1.45 -24.72 -29.64
N ALA A 203 1.80 -25.58 -30.62
CA ALA A 203 1.76 -27.04 -30.48
C ALA A 203 2.73 -27.57 -29.39
N ILE A 204 3.57 -26.71 -28.84
CA ILE A 204 4.39 -26.97 -27.65
C ILE A 204 3.49 -27.34 -26.46
N PHE A 205 2.27 -26.80 -26.41
CA PHE A 205 1.26 -27.07 -25.41
C PHE A 205 0.36 -28.27 -25.75
N ARG A 206 0.94 -29.31 -26.37
CA ARG A 206 0.36 -30.53 -27.01
C ARG A 206 -1.05 -31.02 -26.61
N GLU A 207 -1.53 -30.75 -25.41
CA GLU A 207 -2.80 -31.23 -24.85
C GLU A 207 -3.91 -30.15 -24.78
N GLY A 208 -3.68 -28.96 -25.34
CA GLY A 208 -4.62 -27.84 -25.29
C GLY A 208 -4.59 -27.09 -23.96
N PHE A 209 -5.20 -25.90 -23.92
CA PHE A 209 -5.22 -25.09 -22.71
C PHE A 209 -6.27 -25.64 -21.74
N ASN A 210 -5.82 -26.30 -20.68
CA ASN A 210 -6.67 -26.83 -19.63
C ASN A 210 -6.02 -26.62 -18.26
N ILE A 211 -6.76 -26.87 -17.17
CA ILE A 211 -6.28 -26.62 -15.81
C ILE A 211 -5.02 -27.42 -15.48
N PHE A 212 -4.94 -28.69 -15.90
CA PHE A 212 -3.75 -29.52 -15.69
C PHE A 212 -2.55 -28.99 -16.49
N GLY A 213 -2.79 -28.54 -17.72
CA GLY A 213 -1.80 -27.85 -18.55
C GLY A 213 -1.22 -26.63 -17.84
N ILE A 214 -2.08 -25.77 -17.27
CA ILE A 214 -1.63 -24.62 -16.46
C ILE A 214 -0.72 -25.09 -15.33
N PHE A 215 -1.11 -26.11 -14.56
CA PHE A 215 -0.27 -26.61 -13.46
C PHE A 215 1.03 -27.26 -13.94
N SER A 216 1.05 -27.92 -15.09
CA SER A 216 2.26 -28.54 -15.64
C SER A 216 3.23 -27.53 -16.24
N TRP A 217 2.73 -26.45 -16.82
CA TRP A 217 3.55 -25.46 -17.52
C TRP A 217 3.85 -24.23 -16.67
N ALA A 218 3.02 -23.90 -15.68
CA ALA A 218 3.25 -22.74 -14.83
C ALA A 218 4.54 -22.92 -14.03
N GLY A 219 5.47 -21.98 -14.25
CA GLY A 219 6.67 -21.87 -13.47
C GLY A 219 6.41 -21.26 -12.10
N TRP A 220 7.43 -21.32 -11.24
CA TRP A 220 7.34 -20.77 -9.89
C TRP A 220 7.09 -19.25 -9.89
N GLY A 221 7.46 -18.54 -10.96
CA GLY A 221 7.16 -17.12 -11.14
C GLY A 221 5.67 -16.82 -11.20
N PHE A 222 4.90 -17.65 -11.93
CA PHE A 222 3.44 -17.53 -12.02
C PHE A 222 2.78 -17.68 -10.63
N TRP A 223 3.15 -18.72 -9.89
CA TRP A 223 2.60 -18.97 -8.55
C TRP A 223 3.01 -17.91 -7.53
N THR A 224 4.26 -17.45 -7.60
CA THR A 224 4.77 -16.39 -6.71
C THR A 224 3.98 -15.10 -6.90
N VAL A 225 3.73 -14.71 -8.15
CA VAL A 225 2.98 -13.49 -8.47
C VAL A 225 1.51 -13.61 -8.06
N PHE A 226 0.90 -14.78 -8.28
CA PHE A 226 -0.45 -15.07 -7.82
C PHE A 226 -0.60 -14.83 -6.31
N VAL A 227 0.29 -15.43 -5.50
CA VAL A 227 0.28 -15.26 -4.04
C VAL A 227 0.59 -13.81 -3.65
N ALA A 228 1.55 -13.18 -4.32
CA ALA A 228 1.96 -11.81 -4.01
C ALA A 228 0.88 -10.76 -4.33
N HIS A 229 -0.05 -11.03 -5.25
CA HIS A 229 -1.27 -10.21 -5.41
C HIS A 229 -2.38 -10.57 -4.41
N LEU A 230 -2.53 -11.85 -4.05
CA LEU A 230 -3.54 -12.30 -3.09
C LEU A 230 -3.34 -11.66 -1.70
N LEU A 231 -2.10 -11.61 -1.20
CA LEU A 231 -1.78 -11.08 0.14
C LEU A 231 -2.29 -9.63 0.35
N PRO A 232 -1.90 -8.63 -0.46
CA PRO A 232 -2.43 -7.27 -0.33
C PRO A 232 -3.93 -7.18 -0.63
N ALA A 233 -4.47 -8.01 -1.54
CA ALA A 233 -5.91 -8.03 -1.82
C ALA A 233 -6.73 -8.44 -0.58
N VAL A 234 -6.34 -9.53 0.10
CA VAL A 234 -6.96 -9.96 1.36
C VAL A 234 -6.78 -8.91 2.44
N LYS A 235 -5.56 -8.37 2.62
CA LYS A 235 -5.32 -7.34 3.63
C LYS A 235 -6.17 -6.08 3.40
N SER A 236 -6.50 -5.76 2.15
CA SER A 236 -7.37 -4.63 1.82
C SER A 236 -8.85 -4.80 2.23
N ALA A 237 -9.27 -6.03 2.55
CA ALA A 237 -10.59 -6.34 3.09
C ALA A 237 -10.63 -6.23 4.62
N ASP A 238 -9.50 -6.44 5.29
CA ASP A 238 -9.34 -6.28 6.73
C ASP A 238 -9.15 -4.82 7.16
N LEU A 239 -8.49 -4.03 6.30
CA LEU A 239 -8.55 -2.57 6.38
C LEU A 239 -9.94 -2.11 5.90
#